data_AF-A0AAD0PWZ6-F1
#
_entry.id   AF-A0AAD0PWZ6-F1
#
_cell.length_a   1.000
_cell.length_b   1.000
_cell.length_c   1.000
_cell.angle_alpha   90.00
_cell.angle_beta   90.00
_cell.angle_gamma   90.00
#
_symmetry.space_group_name_H-M   'P 1'
#
loop_
_entity.id
_entity.type
_entity.pdbx_description
1 polymer ?
#
loop_
_entity_poly.entity_id
_entity_poly.type
_entity_poly.pdbx_seq_one_letter_code
_entity_poly.pdbx_strand_id
1 'polypeptide(L)'
;MLDLLKDIGSFSSLPDVDQKKLLSALSSQELTDFEIDQLLMTVASHGQWSCMRSLLRRPAIRRRLSVMLPQMQDQASSIQQSMQLAKALPKRLDSDSSLVALLFPMQQRSWPLAKELIDRGAALSIERFRQVCERYTESNGEFDRKLITCMMSRELIDWKKALGFHPLDDWRAVLLRATGDDDPALYLCASCMMNSRQKKAAIKESKSPARVLMVIKHMNLTGKWQDAIPEPYRDAVLGCQLGL
;
A
#
# COMPACT_ATOMS: atom_id res chain seq x y z
N MET A 1 -24.51 -13.90 29.19
CA MET A 1 -24.27 -14.02 27.73
C MET A 1 -22.79 -13.80 27.38
N LEU A 2 -22.12 -12.84 28.03
CA LEU A 2 -20.66 -12.62 27.91
C LEU A 2 -19.81 -13.71 28.59
N ASP A 3 -20.30 -14.38 29.64
CA ASP A 3 -19.55 -15.46 30.29
C ASP A 3 -19.46 -16.75 29.45
N LEU A 4 -20.37 -16.95 28.50
CA LEU A 4 -20.30 -18.06 27.54
C LEU A 4 -19.18 -17.89 26.51
N LEU A 5 -18.64 -16.68 26.34
CA LEU A 5 -17.54 -16.40 25.41
C LEU A 5 -16.15 -16.67 26.03
N LYS A 6 -16.04 -16.79 27.35
CA LYS A 6 -14.76 -17.04 28.04
C LYS A 6 -14.27 -18.48 27.93
N ASP A 7 -15.18 -19.45 27.76
CA ASP A 7 -14.84 -20.88 27.66
C ASP A 7 -14.67 -21.38 26.21
N ILE A 8 -14.88 -20.50 25.22
CA ILE A 8 -14.82 -20.88 23.80
C ILE A 8 -13.40 -20.62 23.28
N GLY A 9 -12.56 -21.67 23.33
CA GLY A 9 -11.17 -21.62 22.86
C GLY A 9 -10.99 -21.22 21.39
N SER A 10 -12.03 -21.30 20.54
CA SER A 10 -12.11 -20.64 19.24
C SER A 10 -13.53 -20.68 18.63
N PHE A 11 -13.93 -19.70 17.82
CA PHE A 11 -15.23 -19.74 17.10
C PHE A 11 -15.33 -20.93 16.12
N SER A 12 -14.20 -21.44 15.61
CA SER A 12 -14.12 -22.59 14.72
C SER A 12 -14.25 -23.95 15.42
N SER A 13 -14.19 -24.01 16.75
CA SER A 13 -14.55 -25.23 17.50
C SER A 13 -16.06 -25.36 17.67
N LEU A 14 -16.83 -24.29 17.43
CA LEU A 14 -18.28 -24.35 17.40
C LEU A 14 -18.74 -25.05 16.12
N PRO A 15 -19.71 -25.98 16.20
CA PRO A 15 -20.43 -26.46 15.04
C PRO A 15 -20.98 -25.30 14.20
N ASP A 16 -21.00 -25.46 12.88
CA ASP A 16 -21.44 -24.44 11.92
C ASP A 16 -22.85 -23.88 12.22
N VAL A 17 -23.68 -24.68 12.91
CA VAL A 17 -25.02 -24.32 13.40
C VAL A 17 -24.94 -23.34 14.58
N ASP A 18 -24.02 -23.55 15.51
CA ASP A 18 -23.87 -22.69 16.70
C ASP A 18 -23.14 -21.39 16.34
N GLN A 19 -22.22 -21.45 15.37
CA GLN A 19 -21.69 -20.25 14.71
C GLN A 19 -22.83 -19.41 14.10
N LYS A 20 -23.75 -20.04 13.36
CA LYS A 20 -24.92 -19.38 12.77
C LYS A 20 -25.91 -18.87 13.82
N LYS A 21 -26.10 -19.57 14.94
CA LYS A 21 -26.93 -19.09 16.06
C LYS A 21 -26.31 -17.89 16.77
N LEU A 22 -25.00 -17.90 16.98
CA LEU A 22 -24.29 -16.78 17.62
C LEU A 22 -24.34 -15.55 16.71
N LEU A 23 -24.12 -15.74 15.41
CA LEU A 23 -24.38 -14.72 14.40
C LEU A 23 -25.86 -14.28 14.41
N SER A 24 -26.82 -15.21 14.48
CA SER A 24 -28.26 -14.90 14.56
C SER A 24 -28.63 -14.07 15.80
N ALA A 25 -28.06 -14.38 16.95
CA ALA A 25 -28.28 -13.65 18.21
C ALA A 25 -27.69 -12.24 18.15
N LEU A 26 -26.49 -12.10 17.56
CA LEU A 26 -25.90 -10.79 17.28
C LEU A 26 -26.77 -9.95 16.34
N SER A 27 -27.66 -10.54 15.51
CA SER A 27 -28.53 -9.77 14.58
C SER A 27 -29.82 -9.25 15.22
N SER A 28 -30.21 -9.78 16.39
CA SER A 28 -31.46 -9.40 17.06
C SER A 28 -31.30 -8.33 18.13
N GLN A 29 -30.06 -7.99 18.53
CA GLN A 29 -29.75 -6.93 19.49
C GLN A 29 -28.96 -5.82 18.80
N GLU A 30 -29.27 -4.56 19.12
CA GLU A 30 -28.39 -3.43 18.82
C GLU A 30 -27.12 -3.57 19.66
N LEU A 31 -26.02 -3.95 19.02
CA LEU A 31 -24.71 -4.01 19.65
C LEU A 31 -24.16 -2.59 19.80
N THR A 32 -23.65 -2.29 20.98
CA THR A 32 -22.86 -1.09 21.23
C THR A 32 -21.52 -1.17 20.51
N ASP A 33 -20.90 -0.02 20.27
CA ASP A 33 -19.56 0.07 19.68
C ASP A 33 -18.52 -0.73 20.47
N PHE A 34 -18.62 -0.72 21.81
CA PHE A 34 -17.74 -1.51 22.68
C PHE A 34 -17.89 -3.02 22.47
N GLU A 35 -19.12 -3.51 22.34
CA GLU A 35 -19.38 -4.93 22.08
C GLU A 35 -18.89 -5.34 20.69
N ILE A 36 -19.03 -4.47 19.70
CA ILE A 36 -18.51 -4.70 18.35
C ILE A 36 -16.97 -4.78 18.36
N ASP A 37 -16.31 -3.85 19.05
CA ASP A 37 -14.85 -3.83 19.16
C ASP A 37 -14.33 -5.09 19.84
N GLN A 38 -14.95 -5.50 20.95
CA GLN A 38 -14.60 -6.75 21.65
C GLN A 38 -14.78 -7.95 20.73
N LEU A 39 -15.90 -8.05 20.02
CA LEU A 39 -16.18 -9.13 19.10
C LEU A 39 -15.12 -9.22 17.98
N LEU A 40 -14.76 -8.08 17.37
CA LEU A 40 -13.74 -8.01 16.33
C LEU A 40 -12.37 -8.46 16.87
N MET A 41 -11.99 -8.01 18.07
CA MET A 41 -10.72 -8.39 18.68
C MET A 41 -10.66 -9.84 19.10
N THR A 42 -11.73 -10.40 19.67
CA THR A 42 -11.80 -11.83 19.99
C THR A 42 -11.67 -12.67 18.72
N VAL A 43 -12.35 -12.29 17.64
CA VAL A 43 -12.21 -13.03 16.38
C VAL A 43 -10.78 -12.91 15.83
N ALA A 44 -10.14 -11.74 15.95
CA ALA A 44 -8.78 -11.53 15.49
C ALA A 44 -7.73 -12.28 16.32
N SER A 45 -7.79 -12.21 17.66
CA SER A 45 -6.83 -12.85 18.56
C SER A 45 -6.83 -14.38 18.46
N HIS A 46 -7.96 -14.97 18.08
CA HIS A 46 -8.11 -16.42 17.86
C HIS A 46 -7.92 -16.83 16.38
N GLY A 47 -7.52 -15.91 15.49
CA GLY A 47 -7.28 -16.20 14.07
C GLY A 47 -8.54 -16.65 13.29
N GLN A 48 -9.72 -16.23 13.73
CA GLN A 48 -11.03 -16.70 13.25
C GLN A 48 -11.50 -15.94 11.99
N TRP A 49 -10.65 -15.88 10.97
CA TRP A 49 -10.85 -15.02 9.79
C TRP A 49 -12.08 -15.40 8.93
N SER A 50 -12.52 -16.65 8.96
CA SER A 50 -13.78 -17.09 8.33
C SER A 50 -15.00 -16.45 8.99
N CYS A 51 -15.01 -16.36 10.31
CA CYS A 51 -16.05 -15.67 11.10
C CYS A 51 -16.05 -14.16 10.82
N MET A 52 -14.85 -13.56 10.80
CA MET A 52 -14.66 -12.15 10.49
C MET A 52 -15.40 -11.76 9.20
N ARG A 53 -15.27 -12.58 8.14
CA ARG A 53 -15.94 -12.33 6.87
C ARG A 53 -17.47 -12.26 6.99
N SER A 54 -18.07 -13.07 7.86
CA SER A 54 -19.51 -13.10 8.10
C SER A 54 -19.96 -11.90 8.93
N LEU A 55 -19.21 -11.53 9.96
CA LEU A 55 -19.47 -10.34 10.79
C LEU A 55 -19.41 -9.06 9.95
N LEU A 56 -18.38 -8.93 9.12
CA LEU A 56 -18.18 -7.81 8.21
C LEU A 56 -19.18 -7.77 7.06
N ARG A 57 -20.22 -8.62 7.01
CA ARG A 57 -21.39 -8.38 6.15
C ARG A 57 -22.31 -7.28 6.72
N ARG A 58 -22.19 -6.99 8.02
CA ARG A 58 -23.07 -6.06 8.73
C ARG A 58 -22.54 -4.63 8.65
N PRO A 59 -23.36 -3.66 8.21
CA PRO A 59 -22.92 -2.27 8.14
C PRO A 59 -22.47 -1.67 9.47
N ALA A 60 -23.16 -1.98 10.58
CA ALA A 60 -22.80 -1.48 11.91
C ALA A 60 -21.38 -1.91 12.33
N ILE A 61 -21.01 -3.18 12.06
CA ILE A 61 -19.68 -3.70 12.37
C ILE A 61 -18.62 -3.06 11.46
N ARG A 62 -18.92 -2.88 10.16
CA ARG A 62 -17.98 -2.25 9.21
C ARG A 62 -17.54 -0.86 9.65
N ARG A 63 -18.44 -0.07 10.22
CA ARG A 63 -18.14 1.30 10.67
C ARG A 63 -17.04 1.37 11.73
N ARG A 64 -16.81 0.28 12.46
CA ARG A 64 -15.75 0.18 13.47
C ARG A 64 -14.41 -0.29 12.91
N LEU A 65 -14.33 -0.67 11.63
CA LEU A 65 -13.09 -1.18 11.04
C LEU A 65 -11.95 -0.17 11.08
N SER A 66 -12.20 1.12 10.88
CA SER A 66 -11.16 2.15 10.92
C SER A 66 -10.47 2.25 12.29
N VAL A 67 -11.19 1.93 13.37
CA VAL A 67 -10.67 1.92 14.74
C VAL A 67 -9.95 0.61 15.03
N MET A 68 -10.54 -0.51 14.63
CA MET A 68 -10.10 -1.84 15.06
C MET A 68 -9.06 -2.48 14.13
N LEU A 69 -8.99 -2.07 12.86
CA LEU A 69 -8.11 -2.71 11.88
C LEU A 69 -6.62 -2.69 12.28
N PRO A 70 -6.05 -1.59 12.79
CA PRO A 70 -4.67 -1.60 13.28
C PRO A 70 -4.46 -2.64 14.39
N GLN A 71 -5.35 -2.67 15.39
CA GLN A 71 -5.26 -3.61 16.51
C GLN A 71 -5.40 -5.07 16.06
N MET A 72 -6.32 -5.34 15.13
CA MET A 72 -6.48 -6.68 14.53
C MET A 72 -5.24 -7.10 13.72
N GLN A 73 -4.58 -6.17 13.04
CA GLN A 73 -3.34 -6.43 12.33
C GLN A 73 -2.19 -6.75 13.30
N ASP A 74 -2.14 -6.09 14.44
CA ASP A 74 -1.15 -6.37 15.51
C ASP A 74 -1.35 -7.77 16.13
N GLN A 75 -2.60 -8.28 16.17
CA GLN A 75 -2.89 -9.64 16.62
C GLN A 75 -2.47 -10.72 15.62
N ALA A 76 -2.26 -10.37 14.35
CA ALA A 76 -1.82 -11.33 13.36
C ALA A 76 -0.33 -11.66 13.57
N SER A 77 -0.07 -12.73 14.32
CA SER A 77 1.26 -13.21 14.73
C SER A 77 2.23 -13.54 13.57
N SER A 78 1.75 -13.55 12.32
CA SER A 78 2.57 -13.82 11.14
C SER A 78 1.98 -13.14 9.89
N ILE A 79 2.84 -12.93 8.88
CA ILE A 79 2.43 -12.40 7.57
C ILE A 79 1.31 -13.25 6.95
N GLN A 80 1.33 -14.57 7.15
CA GLN A 80 0.27 -15.47 6.66
C GLN A 80 -1.09 -15.18 7.31
N GLN A 81 -1.12 -14.94 8.62
CA GLN A 81 -2.35 -14.54 9.31
C GLN A 81 -2.80 -13.14 8.87
N SER A 82 -1.87 -12.20 8.68
CA SER A 82 -2.22 -10.86 8.17
C SER A 82 -2.83 -10.94 6.77
N MET A 83 -2.35 -11.84 5.91
CA MET A 83 -2.93 -12.11 4.60
C MET A 83 -4.33 -12.71 4.70
N GLN A 84 -4.58 -13.60 5.66
CA GLN A 84 -5.91 -14.17 5.89
C GLN A 84 -6.89 -13.12 6.40
N LEU A 85 -6.46 -12.25 7.32
CA LEU A 85 -7.22 -11.08 7.75
C LEU A 85 -7.56 -10.17 6.56
N ALA A 86 -6.56 -9.78 5.75
CA ALA A 86 -6.78 -8.96 4.56
C ALA A 86 -7.82 -9.60 3.63
N LYS A 87 -7.77 -10.93 3.44
CA LYS A 87 -8.73 -11.67 2.63
C LYS A 87 -10.15 -11.72 3.22
N ALA A 88 -10.27 -11.64 4.54
CA ALA A 88 -11.54 -11.63 5.26
C ALA A 88 -12.23 -10.27 5.30
N LEU A 89 -11.48 -9.17 5.10
CA LEU A 89 -12.04 -7.81 5.02
C LEU A 89 -13.08 -7.68 3.90
N PRO A 90 -13.90 -6.60 3.90
CA PRO A 90 -14.80 -6.30 2.80
C PRO A 90 -14.02 -6.17 1.48
N LYS A 91 -14.71 -6.40 0.35
CA LYS A 91 -14.12 -6.21 -0.99
C LYS A 91 -13.81 -4.74 -1.29
N ARG A 92 -14.49 -3.81 -0.61
CA ARG A 92 -14.28 -2.36 -0.69
C ARG A 92 -14.28 -1.82 0.73
N LEU A 93 -13.16 -1.27 1.14
CA LEU A 93 -13.03 -0.51 2.38
C LEU A 93 -13.73 0.84 2.23
N ASP A 94 -14.30 1.36 3.33
CA ASP A 94 -14.72 2.75 3.40
C ASP A 94 -13.51 3.70 3.51
N SER A 95 -13.75 5.01 3.44
CA SER A 95 -12.71 6.04 3.46
C SER A 95 -11.77 5.92 4.66
N ASP A 96 -12.34 5.69 5.83
CA ASP A 96 -11.59 5.77 7.09
C ASP A 96 -10.77 4.49 7.27
N SER A 97 -11.37 3.34 6.98
CA SER A 97 -10.69 2.04 7.01
C SER A 97 -9.59 1.93 5.94
N SER A 98 -9.81 2.56 4.79
CA SER A 98 -8.84 2.62 3.69
C SER A 98 -7.51 3.24 4.12
N LEU A 99 -7.56 4.34 4.91
CA LEU A 99 -6.38 5.12 5.31
C LEU A 99 -5.52 4.41 6.37
N VAL A 100 -6.12 3.56 7.20
CA VAL A 100 -5.41 2.86 8.27
C VAL A 100 -4.91 1.47 7.85
N ALA A 101 -5.51 0.87 6.81
CA ALA A 101 -5.22 -0.50 6.40
C ALA A 101 -3.74 -0.74 6.01
N LEU A 102 -3.06 0.28 5.47
CA LEU A 102 -1.68 0.15 4.99
C LEU A 102 -0.62 0.37 6.09
N LEU A 103 -1.00 0.75 7.31
CA LEU A 103 -0.04 1.03 8.38
C LEU A 103 0.85 -0.17 8.70
N PHE A 104 0.27 -1.33 8.96
CA PHE A 104 1.01 -2.56 9.27
C PHE A 104 1.84 -3.09 8.07
N PRO A 105 1.30 -3.23 6.84
CA PRO A 105 2.10 -3.64 5.68
C PRO A 105 3.31 -2.74 5.41
N MET A 106 3.19 -1.44 5.68
CA MET A 106 4.30 -0.49 5.57
C MET A 106 5.37 -0.71 6.63
N GLN A 107 4.98 -0.96 7.89
CA GLN A 107 5.92 -1.28 8.97
C GLN A 107 6.69 -2.58 8.67
N GLN A 108 5.98 -3.60 8.19
CA GLN A 108 6.56 -4.91 7.85
C GLN A 108 7.24 -4.94 6.47
N ARG A 109 7.18 -3.85 5.70
CA ARG A 109 7.65 -3.77 4.30
C ARG A 109 7.15 -4.93 3.42
N SER A 110 5.92 -5.40 3.66
CA SER A 110 5.34 -6.55 2.97
C SER A 110 4.51 -6.13 1.75
N TRP A 111 5.11 -6.19 0.57
CA TRP A 111 4.43 -5.86 -0.68
C TRP A 111 3.20 -6.74 -0.98
N PRO A 112 3.25 -8.08 -0.84
CA PRO A 112 2.08 -8.93 -1.11
C PRO A 112 0.86 -8.54 -0.27
N LEU A 113 1.08 -8.20 1.00
CA LEU A 113 0.03 -7.76 1.91
C LEU A 113 -0.50 -6.38 1.55
N ALA A 114 0.40 -5.42 1.29
CA ALA A 114 0.00 -4.09 0.84
C ALA A 114 -0.84 -4.18 -0.44
N LYS A 115 -0.41 -4.97 -1.43
CA LYS A 115 -1.13 -5.17 -2.69
C LYS A 115 -2.54 -5.74 -2.48
N GLU A 116 -2.70 -6.78 -1.66
CA GLU A 116 -4.03 -7.36 -1.36
C GLU A 116 -4.98 -6.32 -0.74
N LEU A 117 -4.46 -5.46 0.14
CA LEU A 117 -5.27 -4.39 0.76
C LEU A 117 -5.58 -3.26 -0.22
N ILE A 118 -4.65 -2.87 -1.09
CA ILE A 118 -4.88 -1.90 -2.16
C ILE A 118 -5.93 -2.43 -3.15
N ASP A 119 -5.91 -3.72 -3.47
CA ASP A 119 -6.92 -4.37 -4.30
C ASP A 119 -8.32 -4.35 -3.65
N ARG A 120 -8.41 -4.06 -2.35
CA ARG A 120 -9.64 -3.87 -1.57
C ARG A 120 -9.99 -2.40 -1.31
N GLY A 121 -9.26 -1.47 -1.91
CA GLY A 121 -9.50 -0.03 -1.82
C GLY A 121 -8.71 0.68 -0.72
N ALA A 122 -7.68 0.03 -0.14
CA ALA A 122 -6.77 0.73 0.75
C ALA A 122 -5.93 1.77 -0.02
N ALA A 123 -5.73 2.94 0.60
CA ALA A 123 -5.01 4.06 0.04
C ALA A 123 -4.16 4.72 1.13
N LEU A 124 -3.29 5.66 0.72
CA LEU A 124 -2.52 6.47 1.66
C LEU A 124 -3.17 7.83 1.83
N SER A 125 -2.96 8.46 2.99
CA SER A 125 -3.17 9.90 3.10
C SER A 125 -2.09 10.66 2.31
N ILE A 126 -2.36 11.94 2.03
CA ILE A 126 -1.42 12.85 1.36
C ILE A 126 -0.09 12.93 2.13
N GLU A 127 -0.17 13.08 3.45
CA GLU A 127 0.98 13.16 4.35
C GLU A 127 1.77 11.86 4.34
N ARG A 128 1.07 10.72 4.36
CA ARG A 128 1.71 9.41 4.37
C ARG A 128 2.39 9.10 3.05
N PHE A 129 1.78 9.45 1.92
CA PHE A 129 2.40 9.31 0.61
C PHE A 129 3.70 10.14 0.50
N ARG A 130 3.69 11.38 1.00
CA ARG A 130 4.89 12.22 1.08
C ARG A 130 6.01 11.55 1.88
N GLN A 131 5.69 11.02 3.07
CA GLN A 131 6.66 10.28 3.89
C GLN A 131 7.24 9.04 3.18
N VAL A 132 6.46 8.35 2.36
CA VAL A 132 6.97 7.23 1.55
C VAL A 132 7.95 7.72 0.48
N CYS A 133 7.66 8.87 -0.15
CA CYS A 133 8.57 9.47 -1.12
C CYS A 133 9.89 9.88 -0.47
N GLU A 134 9.84 10.58 0.67
CA GLU A 134 11.02 10.96 1.44
C GLU A 134 11.88 9.74 1.82
N ARG A 135 11.24 8.70 2.38
CA ARG A 135 11.95 7.45 2.74
C ARG A 135 12.55 6.74 1.53
N TYR A 136 11.88 6.77 0.39
CA TYR A 136 12.42 6.20 -0.84
C TYR A 136 13.65 6.97 -1.32
N THR A 137 13.63 8.30 -1.24
CA THR A 137 14.76 9.17 -1.58
C THR A 137 15.98 8.87 -0.70
N GLU A 138 15.78 8.62 0.59
CA GLU A 138 16.87 8.27 1.53
C GLU A 138 17.45 6.86 1.31
N SER A 139 16.60 5.87 1.05
CA SER A 139 17.00 4.45 1.15
C SER A 139 16.90 3.64 -0.14
N ASN A 140 16.23 4.17 -1.17
CA ASN A 140 15.96 3.51 -2.44
C ASN A 140 15.29 2.12 -2.30
N GLY A 141 14.44 1.94 -1.28
CA GLY A 141 13.81 0.67 -0.95
C GLY A 141 12.83 0.14 -2.02
N GLU A 142 12.89 -1.17 -2.29
CA GLU A 142 12.02 -1.84 -3.28
C GLU A 142 10.52 -1.76 -2.91
N PHE A 143 10.19 -1.90 -1.62
CA PHE A 143 8.82 -1.78 -1.14
C PHE A 143 8.23 -0.40 -1.46
N ASP A 144 8.96 0.67 -1.13
CA ASP A 144 8.51 2.04 -1.36
C ASP A 144 8.38 2.34 -2.85
N ARG A 145 9.33 1.86 -3.67
CA ARG A 145 9.25 1.94 -5.13
C ARG A 145 7.95 1.34 -5.66
N LYS A 146 7.61 0.11 -5.24
CA LYS A 146 6.38 -0.58 -5.66
C LYS A 146 5.13 0.16 -5.18
N LEU A 147 5.15 0.65 -3.94
CA LEU A 147 4.04 1.38 -3.34
C LEU A 147 3.77 2.71 -4.06
N ILE A 148 4.78 3.54 -4.26
CA ILE A 148 4.67 4.82 -5.00
C ILE A 148 4.14 4.56 -6.41
N THR A 149 4.75 3.61 -7.13
CA THR A 149 4.34 3.27 -8.50
C THR A 149 2.88 2.84 -8.55
N CYS A 150 2.44 1.98 -7.63
CA CYS A 150 1.07 1.49 -7.59
C CYS A 150 0.06 2.61 -7.27
N MET A 151 0.35 3.44 -6.27
CA MET A 151 -0.52 4.55 -5.87
C MET A 151 -0.72 5.54 -7.01
N MET A 152 0.34 5.88 -7.73
CA MET A 152 0.26 6.81 -8.86
C MET A 152 -0.39 6.19 -10.09
N SER A 153 0.03 4.99 -10.50
CA SER A 153 -0.50 4.35 -11.72
C SER A 153 -1.98 3.99 -11.64
N ARG A 154 -2.50 3.78 -10.41
CA ARG A 154 -3.92 3.51 -10.16
C ARG A 154 -4.70 4.75 -9.74
N GLU A 155 -4.07 5.93 -9.74
CA GLU A 155 -4.70 7.20 -9.35
C GLU A 155 -5.37 7.15 -7.96
N LEU A 156 -4.76 6.43 -7.02
CA LEU A 156 -5.29 6.25 -5.66
C LEU A 156 -4.92 7.38 -4.70
N ILE A 157 -4.14 8.35 -5.18
CA ILE A 157 -3.65 9.48 -4.39
C ILE A 157 -3.56 10.72 -5.27
N ASP A 158 -3.92 11.87 -4.70
CA ASP A 158 -3.57 13.18 -5.26
C ASP A 158 -2.08 13.47 -4.98
N TRP A 159 -1.21 12.83 -5.76
CA TRP A 159 0.24 12.96 -5.62
C TRP A 159 0.73 14.38 -5.90
N LYS A 160 0.04 15.15 -6.76
CA LYS A 160 0.42 16.55 -7.06
C LYS A 160 0.27 17.40 -5.82
N LYS A 161 -0.88 17.31 -5.14
CA LYS A 161 -1.10 17.95 -3.85
C LYS A 161 -0.12 17.46 -2.79
N ALA A 162 0.17 16.15 -2.75
CA ALA A 162 1.11 15.59 -1.77
C ALA A 162 2.53 16.14 -1.91
N LEU A 163 3.01 16.33 -3.14
CA LEU A 163 4.39 16.75 -3.43
C LEU A 163 4.52 18.26 -3.74
N GLY A 164 3.41 19.01 -3.66
CA GLY A 164 3.41 20.47 -3.86
C GLY A 164 3.54 20.89 -5.32
N PHE A 165 3.00 20.10 -6.26
CA PHE A 165 2.90 20.46 -7.67
C PHE A 165 1.57 21.12 -7.99
N HIS A 166 1.58 21.99 -9.00
CA HIS A 166 0.37 22.57 -9.55
C HIS A 166 -0.43 21.51 -10.32
N PRO A 167 -1.77 21.54 -10.35
CA PRO A 167 -2.58 20.57 -11.07
C PRO A 167 -2.27 20.46 -12.58
N LEU A 168 -1.72 21.53 -13.18
CA LEU A 168 -1.32 21.56 -14.59
C LEU A 168 0.11 21.05 -14.84
N ASP A 169 0.90 20.79 -13.79
CA ASP A 169 2.27 20.32 -13.96
C ASP A 169 2.29 18.95 -14.61
N ASP A 170 3.10 18.82 -15.66
CA ASP A 170 3.31 17.59 -16.40
C ASP A 170 4.58 16.87 -15.93
N TRP A 171 4.91 15.76 -16.60
CA TRP A 171 6.11 14.98 -16.29
C TRP A 171 7.41 15.81 -16.43
N ARG A 172 7.43 16.87 -17.25
CA ARG A 172 8.62 17.72 -17.44
C ARG A 172 8.87 18.60 -16.23
N ALA A 173 7.81 19.20 -15.68
CA ALA A 173 7.90 19.98 -14.45
C ALA A 173 8.42 19.11 -13.29
N VAL A 174 7.88 17.89 -13.16
CA VAL A 174 8.34 16.93 -12.14
C VAL A 174 9.80 16.53 -12.37
N LEU A 175 10.19 16.20 -13.61
CA LEU A 175 11.56 15.81 -13.94
C LEU A 175 12.57 16.95 -13.76
N LEU A 176 12.16 18.20 -14.04
CA LEU A 176 12.98 19.38 -13.82
C LEU A 176 13.28 19.55 -12.33
N ARG A 177 12.26 19.45 -11.47
CA ARG A 177 12.44 19.50 -10.01
C ARG A 177 13.26 18.32 -9.50
N ALA A 178 13.00 17.11 -9.99
CA ALA A 178 13.80 15.92 -9.68
C ALA A 178 15.30 16.12 -9.99
N THR A 179 15.60 16.86 -11.06
CA THR A 179 16.97 17.18 -11.45
C THR A 179 17.57 18.28 -10.58
N GLY A 180 16.79 19.30 -10.21
CA GLY A 180 17.28 20.39 -9.36
C GLY A 180 17.61 19.94 -7.94
N ASP A 181 16.79 19.02 -7.42
CA ASP A 181 16.86 18.56 -6.03
C ASP A 181 17.60 17.21 -5.88
N ASP A 182 18.05 16.61 -7.00
CA ASP A 182 18.58 15.24 -7.06
C ASP A 182 17.69 14.19 -6.35
N ASP A 183 16.37 14.30 -6.54
CA ASP A 183 15.35 13.54 -5.79
C ASP A 183 14.91 12.24 -6.51
N PRO A 184 15.32 11.03 -6.03
CA PRO A 184 14.91 9.74 -6.58
C PRO A 184 13.40 9.53 -6.67
N ALA A 185 12.63 9.97 -5.68
CA ALA A 185 11.19 9.79 -5.67
C ALA A 185 10.54 10.60 -6.79
N LEU A 186 11.02 11.80 -7.07
CA LEU A 186 10.51 12.61 -8.18
C LEU A 186 10.87 12.01 -9.55
N TYR A 187 12.04 11.38 -9.71
CA TYR A 187 12.35 10.60 -10.93
C TYR A 187 11.36 9.44 -11.12
N LEU A 188 11.03 8.72 -10.04
CA LEU A 188 10.05 7.64 -10.07
C LEU A 188 8.64 8.17 -10.41
N CYS A 189 8.25 9.28 -9.81
CA CYS A 189 6.96 9.95 -10.06
C CYS A 189 6.83 10.38 -11.53
N ALA A 190 7.83 11.09 -12.06
CA ALA A 190 7.87 11.47 -13.47
C ALA A 190 7.75 10.24 -14.38
N SER A 191 8.48 9.16 -14.07
CA SER A 191 8.41 7.91 -14.83
C SER A 191 7.01 7.29 -14.89
N CYS A 192 6.18 7.45 -13.85
CA CYS A 192 4.81 6.92 -13.87
C CYS A 192 3.89 7.65 -14.87
N MET A 193 4.22 8.89 -15.21
CA MET A 193 3.48 9.72 -16.18
C MET A 193 4.01 9.59 -17.61
N MET A 194 5.19 8.99 -17.78
CA MET A 194 5.91 8.96 -19.04
C MET A 194 5.69 7.66 -19.79
N ASN A 195 5.47 7.76 -21.10
CA ASN A 195 5.58 6.60 -22.00
C ASN A 195 7.05 6.26 -22.30
N SER A 196 7.29 5.09 -22.90
CA SER A 196 8.66 4.62 -23.17
C SER A 196 9.47 5.58 -24.07
N ARG A 197 8.83 6.31 -25.00
CA ARG A 197 9.52 7.29 -25.86
C ARG A 197 10.00 8.49 -25.05
N GLN A 198 9.16 9.00 -24.15
CA GLN A 198 9.51 10.11 -23.26
C GLN A 198 10.62 9.72 -22.29
N LYS A 199 10.61 8.48 -21.75
CA LYS A 199 11.69 8.00 -20.87
C LYS A 199 13.03 7.95 -21.60
N LYS A 200 13.05 7.46 -22.85
CA LYS A 200 14.25 7.50 -23.70
C LYS A 200 14.72 8.92 -23.99
N ALA A 201 13.79 9.85 -24.23
CA ALA A 201 14.13 11.26 -24.44
C ALA A 201 14.83 11.85 -23.20
N ALA A 202 14.33 11.56 -21.98
CA ALA A 202 14.96 12.00 -20.74
C ALA A 202 16.39 11.48 -20.56
N ILE A 203 16.67 10.24 -20.98
CA ILE A 203 18.05 9.70 -21.01
C ILE A 203 18.91 10.50 -22.01
N LYS A 204 18.41 10.69 -23.23
CA LYS A 204 19.15 11.36 -24.31
C LYS A 204 19.45 12.85 -24.02
N GLU A 205 18.54 13.53 -23.34
CA GLU A 205 18.64 14.95 -23.00
C GLU A 205 19.47 15.21 -21.72
N SER A 206 19.90 14.16 -21.02
CA SER A 206 20.70 14.28 -19.81
C SER A 206 22.10 14.81 -20.11
N LYS A 207 22.51 15.86 -19.38
CA LYS A 207 23.76 16.60 -19.59
C LYS A 207 24.97 16.05 -18.79
N SER A 208 24.79 14.96 -18.03
CA SER A 208 25.86 14.37 -17.23
C SER A 208 25.66 12.85 -17.06
N PRO A 209 26.75 12.08 -16.85
CA PRO A 209 26.67 10.65 -16.55
C PRO A 209 25.86 10.35 -15.29
N ALA A 210 26.03 11.14 -14.23
CA ALA A 210 25.30 10.99 -12.97
C ALA A 210 23.78 11.11 -13.18
N ARG A 211 23.35 12.08 -14.00
CA ARG A 211 21.94 12.26 -14.32
C ARG A 211 21.38 11.09 -15.13
N VAL A 212 22.15 10.59 -16.10
CA VAL A 212 21.77 9.38 -16.86
C VAL A 212 21.58 8.19 -15.90
N LEU A 213 22.48 8.00 -14.94
CA LEU A 213 22.37 6.94 -13.93
C LEU A 213 21.13 7.11 -13.03
N MET A 214 20.81 8.33 -12.60
CA MET A 214 19.60 8.60 -11.81
C MET A 214 18.33 8.25 -12.61
N VAL A 215 18.26 8.67 -13.87
CA VAL A 215 17.15 8.33 -14.77
C VAL A 215 17.04 6.82 -14.92
N ILE A 216 18.14 6.12 -15.19
CA ILE A 216 18.13 4.65 -15.38
C ILE A 216 17.71 3.92 -14.12
N LYS A 217 18.24 4.33 -12.96
CA LYS A 217 18.02 3.65 -11.69
C LYS A 217 16.58 3.82 -11.19
N HIS A 218 16.02 5.03 -11.32
CA HIS A 218 14.75 5.38 -10.68
C HIS A 218 13.58 5.39 -11.63
N MET A 219 13.79 5.60 -12.93
CA MET A 219 12.70 5.42 -13.90
C MET A 219 12.43 3.94 -14.16
N ASN A 220 11.16 3.58 -14.25
CA ASN A 220 10.74 2.23 -14.64
C ASN A 220 10.88 2.07 -16.16
N LEU A 221 12.12 1.86 -16.62
CA LEU A 221 12.46 1.71 -18.03
C LEU A 221 12.08 0.32 -18.55
N THR A 222 11.47 0.27 -19.73
CA THR A 222 11.09 -0.97 -20.41
C THR A 222 11.64 -0.99 -21.84
N GLY A 223 11.92 -2.19 -22.36
CA GLY A 223 12.47 -2.39 -23.70
C GLY A 223 13.94 -1.96 -23.85
N LYS A 224 14.37 -1.75 -25.09
CA LYS A 224 15.75 -1.34 -25.44
C LYS A 224 15.96 0.16 -25.17
N TRP A 225 16.28 0.52 -23.94
CA TRP A 225 16.53 1.90 -23.54
C TRP A 225 18.02 2.28 -23.62
N GLN A 226 18.92 1.30 -23.68
CA GLN A 226 20.37 1.48 -23.73
C GLN A 226 20.81 2.29 -24.96
N ASP A 227 20.11 2.14 -26.09
CA ASP A 227 20.36 2.90 -27.32
C ASP A 227 20.11 4.42 -27.15
N ALA A 228 19.41 4.83 -26.08
CA ALA A 228 19.16 6.22 -25.77
C ALA A 228 20.28 6.89 -24.95
N ILE A 229 21.24 6.11 -24.44
CA ILE A 229 22.38 6.65 -23.69
C ILE A 229 23.27 7.47 -24.64
N PRO A 230 23.56 8.75 -24.31
CA PRO A 230 24.49 9.56 -25.10
C PRO A 230 25.85 8.87 -25.25
N GLU A 231 26.39 8.86 -26.47
CA GLU A 231 27.66 8.20 -26.81
C GLU A 231 28.81 8.53 -25.83
N PRO A 232 29.02 9.80 -25.42
CA PRO A 232 30.11 10.16 -24.51
C PRO A 232 30.01 9.52 -23.11
N TYR A 233 28.83 9.04 -22.72
CA TYR A 233 28.57 8.49 -21.38
C TYR A 233 28.34 6.99 -21.40
N ARG A 234 28.25 6.36 -22.58
CA ARG A 234 27.80 4.98 -22.73
C ARG A 234 28.65 4.00 -21.93
N ASP A 235 29.97 4.07 -22.06
CA ASP A 235 30.88 3.14 -21.38
C ASP A 235 30.84 3.31 -19.86
N ALA A 236 30.84 4.55 -19.38
CA ALA A 236 30.76 4.84 -17.94
C ALA A 236 29.43 4.38 -17.33
N VAL A 237 28.32 4.66 -18.00
CA VAL A 237 26.97 4.30 -17.53
C VAL A 237 26.76 2.79 -17.54
N LEU A 238 27.16 2.11 -18.63
CA LEU A 238 27.01 0.66 -18.75
C LEU A 238 27.98 -0.09 -17.82
N GLY A 239 29.20 0.43 -17.61
CA GLY A 239 30.15 -0.10 -16.63
C GLY A 239 29.57 -0.12 -15.22
N CYS A 240 29.01 1.02 -14.77
CA CYS A 240 28.37 1.11 -13.45
C CYS A 240 27.14 0.19 -13.29
N GLN A 241 26.43 -0.12 -14.37
CA GLN A 241 25.28 -1.05 -14.31
C GLN A 241 25.71 -2.52 -14.18
N LEU A 242 26.93 -2.87 -14.62
CA LEU A 242 27.48 -4.22 -14.54
C LEU A 242 28.22 -4.51 -13.23
N GLY A 243 28.32 -3.53 -12.33
CA GLY A 243 29.03 -3.66 -11.06
C GLY A 243 30.55 -3.49 -11.17
N LEU A 244 31.03 -2.79 -12.22
CA LEU A 244 32.41 -2.32 -12.36
C LEU A 244 32.61 -0.95 -11.69
#